data_AF-A0A660T278-F1
#
_entry.id   AF-A0A660T278-F1
#
_cell.length_a   1.000
_cell.length_b   1.000
_cell.length_c   1.000
_cell.angle_alpha   90.00
_cell.angle_beta   90.00
_cell.angle_gamma   90.00
#
_symmetry.space_group_name_H-M   'P 1'
#
loop_
_entity.id
_entity.type
_entity.pdbx_description
1 polymer ?
#
loop_
_entity_poly.entity_id
_entity_poly.type
_entity_poly.pdbx_seq_one_letter_code
_entity_poly.pdbx_strand_id
1 'polypeptide(L)'
;MLIGYNHEKLNNEDASMQNFNNLDSMQEMVIQCSCSGKIRKWNKAGEDITGFSSKEVNNRDIGFLFSKSSALKLKRIMAFVKEGSSFPPIEVEMQIKNGQSIPVDVVIYKEEDGLACIVRDVTLKDLLLKKKYEYAELYKNLVEHSSAMIYVLDTDGKIVFMNATGIKMLDYAKDEIVGQPLLNFIHPED
;
A
#
# COMPACT_ATOMS: atom_id res chain seq x y z
N MET A 1 51.75 35.83 -9.98
CA MET A 1 50.82 35.86 -8.82
C MET A 1 49.41 35.76 -9.41
N LEU A 2 48.70 34.62 -9.43
CA LEU A 2 48.15 33.82 -8.31
C LEU A 2 47.53 34.77 -7.28
N ILE A 3 46.22 34.76 -6.93
CA ILE A 3 45.25 33.66 -6.81
C ILE A 3 43.83 34.25 -6.97
N GLY A 4 42.97 33.61 -7.76
CA GLY A 4 41.51 33.64 -7.54
C GLY A 4 41.08 32.27 -7.05
N TYR A 5 40.14 32.18 -6.11
CA TYR A 5 39.20 31.04 -5.89
C TYR A 5 38.37 31.26 -4.61
N ASN A 6 37.13 30.78 -4.62
CA ASN A 6 36.27 30.40 -3.49
C ASN A 6 35.32 31.44 -2.86
N HIS A 7 34.28 31.88 -3.59
CA HIS A 7 33.02 32.30 -2.93
C HIS A 7 31.74 31.63 -3.47
N GLU A 8 31.79 30.83 -4.55
CA GLU A 8 30.60 30.18 -5.12
C GLU A 8 30.34 28.73 -4.64
N LYS A 9 31.21 28.13 -3.81
CA LYS A 9 31.00 26.75 -3.34
C LYS A 9 30.10 26.61 -2.10
N LEU A 10 29.97 27.64 -1.28
CA LEU A 10 29.28 27.52 0.03
C LEU A 10 27.74 27.51 -0.08
N ASN A 11 27.14 28.20 -1.06
CA ASN A 11 25.67 28.23 -1.18
C ASN A 11 25.05 26.94 -1.75
N ASN A 12 25.80 26.17 -2.55
CA ASN A 12 25.30 24.90 -3.10
C ASN A 12 25.35 23.77 -2.08
N GLU A 13 26.31 23.79 -1.14
CA GLU A 13 26.41 22.78 -0.08
C GLU A 13 25.27 22.94 0.94
N ASP A 14 24.93 24.18 1.33
CA ASP A 14 23.82 24.46 2.26
C ASP A 14 22.44 24.15 1.66
N ALA A 15 22.20 24.47 0.39
CA ALA A 15 20.94 24.12 -0.29
C ALA A 15 20.82 22.60 -0.53
N SER A 16 21.94 21.92 -0.80
CA SER A 16 21.99 20.46 -0.91
C SER A 16 21.75 19.78 0.44
N MET A 17 22.32 20.32 1.54
CA MET A 17 22.11 19.85 2.90
C MET A 17 20.69 20.11 3.41
N GLN A 18 20.08 21.27 3.09
CA GLN A 18 18.70 21.57 3.46
C GLN A 18 17.70 20.68 2.73
N ASN A 19 17.90 20.44 1.42
CA ASN A 19 17.09 19.49 0.67
C ASN A 19 17.29 18.05 1.17
N PHE A 20 18.51 17.70 1.62
CA PHE A 20 18.82 16.38 2.18
C PHE A 20 18.14 16.16 3.54
N ASN A 21 18.22 17.12 4.46
CA ASN A 21 17.57 17.03 5.78
C ASN A 21 16.05 16.89 5.69
N ASN A 22 15.42 17.54 4.70
CA ASN A 22 13.97 17.40 4.49
C ASN A 22 13.59 15.98 4.05
N LEU A 23 14.36 15.36 3.15
CA LEU A 23 14.08 13.99 2.66
C LEU A 23 14.32 12.91 3.71
N ASP A 24 15.32 13.09 4.58
CA ASP A 24 15.61 12.14 5.66
C ASP A 24 14.61 12.19 6.82
N SER A 25 13.88 13.30 6.96
CA SER A 25 12.76 13.40 7.90
C SER A 25 11.46 12.77 7.41
N MET A 26 11.39 12.39 6.13
CA MET A 26 10.22 11.73 5.56
C MET A 26 10.17 10.26 5.99
N GLN A 27 9.01 9.83 6.49
CA GLN A 27 8.78 8.41 6.83
C GLN A 27 8.67 7.51 5.59
N GLU A 28 8.43 8.11 4.43
CA GLU A 28 8.33 7.40 3.16
C GLU A 28 9.72 7.27 2.53
N MET A 29 9.96 6.16 1.86
CA MET A 29 11.20 5.93 1.15
C MET A 29 11.23 6.82 -0.10
N VAL A 30 12.25 7.66 -0.19
CA VAL A 30 12.45 8.56 -1.34
C VAL A 30 13.73 8.18 -2.05
N ILE A 31 13.61 7.96 -3.36
CA ILE A 31 14.72 7.69 -4.24
C ILE A 31 14.79 8.78 -5.30
N GLN A 32 15.93 9.43 -5.45
CA GLN A 32 16.21 10.23 -6.64
C GLN A 32 17.14 9.45 -7.56
N CYS A 33 16.82 9.41 -8.84
CA CYS A 33 17.60 8.70 -9.84
C CYS A 33 17.72 9.49 -11.16
N SER A 34 18.72 9.14 -11.97
CA SER A 34 18.83 9.67 -13.33
C SER A 34 17.66 9.21 -14.19
N CYS A 35 17.49 9.83 -15.36
CA CYS A 35 16.55 9.36 -16.40
C CYS A 35 16.83 7.92 -16.88
N SER A 36 18.03 7.39 -16.64
CA SER A 36 18.38 5.99 -16.95
C SER A 36 18.14 5.03 -15.78
N GLY A 37 17.61 5.53 -14.66
CA GLY A 37 17.32 4.76 -13.45
C GLY A 37 18.52 4.53 -12.53
N LYS A 38 19.61 5.30 -12.68
CA LYS A 38 20.76 5.23 -11.76
C LYS A 38 20.46 6.01 -10.50
N ILE A 39 20.48 5.33 -9.35
CA ILE A 39 20.21 5.93 -8.05
C ILE A 39 21.28 6.99 -7.74
N ARG A 40 20.83 8.17 -7.34
CA ARG A 40 21.67 9.31 -6.92
C ARG A 40 21.45 9.67 -5.46
N LYS A 41 20.21 9.56 -4.98
CA LYS A 41 19.88 9.72 -3.57
C LYS A 41 18.98 8.61 -3.06
N TRP A 42 19.14 8.36 -1.78
CA TRP A 42 18.50 7.31 -1.02
C TRP A 42 18.37 7.81 0.42
N ASN A 43 17.14 8.07 0.87
CA ASN A 43 16.89 8.63 2.19
C ASN A 43 16.99 7.56 3.30
N LYS A 44 16.98 8.02 4.55
CA LYS A 44 17.07 7.14 5.72
C LYS A 44 15.96 6.07 5.76
N ALA A 45 14.72 6.43 5.44
CA ALA A 45 13.60 5.48 5.40
C ALA A 45 13.86 4.34 4.39
N GLY A 46 14.50 4.62 3.26
CA GLY A 46 14.91 3.57 2.31
C GLY A 46 15.92 2.59 2.89
N GLU A 47 16.85 3.05 3.74
CA GLU A 47 17.78 2.16 4.43
C GLU A 47 17.06 1.26 5.43
N ASP A 48 16.12 1.83 6.18
CA ASP A 48 15.40 1.12 7.22
C ASP A 48 14.44 0.07 6.65
N ILE A 49 13.76 0.39 5.53
CA ILE A 49 12.83 -0.52 4.85
C ILE A 49 13.58 -1.63 4.10
N THR A 50 14.64 -1.28 3.36
CA THR A 50 15.28 -2.26 2.45
C THR A 50 16.48 -2.98 3.04
N GLY A 51 17.09 -2.42 4.10
CA GLY A 51 18.37 -2.87 4.65
C GLY A 51 19.60 -2.51 3.82
N PHE A 52 19.44 -1.88 2.65
CA PHE A 52 20.57 -1.38 1.86
C PHE A 52 20.96 0.02 2.31
N SER A 53 22.24 0.24 2.56
CA SER A 53 22.76 1.57 2.83
C SER A 53 22.84 2.41 1.56
N SER A 54 22.75 3.74 1.72
CA SER A 54 22.89 4.70 0.62
C SER A 54 24.19 4.50 -0.18
N LYS A 55 25.29 4.12 0.50
CA LYS A 55 26.59 3.80 -0.13
C LYS A 55 26.55 2.58 -1.04
N GLU A 56 25.78 1.54 -0.69
CA GLU A 56 25.67 0.29 -1.47
C GLU A 56 24.83 0.46 -2.74
N VAL A 57 23.86 1.38 -2.70
CA VAL A 57 22.91 1.59 -3.80
C VAL A 57 23.31 2.73 -4.72
N ASN A 58 24.21 3.61 -4.28
CA ASN A 58 24.64 4.76 -5.08
C ASN A 58 25.13 4.33 -6.47
N ASN A 59 24.64 5.00 -7.50
CA ASN A 59 24.91 4.74 -8.91
C ASN A 59 24.52 3.32 -9.43
N ARG A 60 23.76 2.55 -8.65
CA ARG A 60 23.17 1.28 -9.09
C ARG A 60 21.89 1.55 -9.88
N ASP A 61 21.55 0.65 -10.81
CA ASP A 61 20.27 0.70 -11.53
C ASP A 61 19.15 0.27 -10.58
N ILE A 62 18.16 1.14 -10.35
CA ILE A 62 17.04 0.92 -9.42
C ILE A 62 16.26 -0.38 -9.67
N GLY A 63 16.31 -0.91 -10.91
CA GLY A 63 15.70 -2.17 -11.29
C GLY A 63 16.23 -3.38 -10.51
N PHE A 64 17.37 -3.28 -9.81
CA PHE A 64 17.89 -4.37 -8.98
C PHE A 64 16.95 -4.72 -7.82
N LEU A 65 16.11 -3.79 -7.38
CA LEU A 65 15.12 -3.97 -6.31
C LEU A 65 13.88 -4.72 -6.80
N PHE A 66 13.79 -5.08 -8.07
CA PHE A 66 12.57 -5.61 -8.67
C PHE A 66 12.86 -6.85 -9.51
N SER A 67 11.85 -7.70 -9.67
CA SER A 67 11.92 -8.79 -10.64
C SER A 67 12.14 -8.24 -12.06
N LYS A 68 12.67 -9.05 -12.99
CA LYS A 68 12.91 -8.62 -14.38
C LYS A 68 11.67 -8.05 -15.06
N SER A 69 10.50 -8.64 -14.83
CA SER A 69 9.23 -8.17 -15.39
C SER A 69 8.81 -6.82 -14.79
N SER A 70 8.88 -6.67 -13.46
CA SER A 70 8.56 -5.41 -12.77
C SER A 70 9.53 -4.30 -13.14
N ALA A 71 10.83 -4.59 -13.26
CA ALA A 71 11.85 -3.64 -13.69
C ALA A 71 11.58 -3.12 -15.12
N LEU A 72 11.17 -3.98 -16.05
CA LEU A 72 10.79 -3.57 -17.42
C LEU A 72 9.55 -2.68 -17.42
N LYS A 73 8.56 -2.98 -16.59
CA LYS A 73 7.35 -2.15 -16.42
C LYS A 73 7.72 -0.76 -15.90
N LEU A 74 8.54 -0.69 -14.85
CA LEU A 74 9.02 0.57 -14.27
C LEU A 74 9.82 1.38 -15.30
N LYS A 75 10.71 0.75 -16.08
CA LYS A 75 11.47 1.45 -17.14
C LYS A 75 10.56 2.13 -18.18
N ARG A 76 9.46 1.49 -18.59
CA ARG A 76 8.48 2.09 -19.51
C ARG A 76 7.79 3.29 -18.88
N ILE A 77 7.44 3.20 -17.60
CA ILE A 77 6.74 4.27 -16.90
C ILE A 77 7.69 5.44 -16.64
N MET A 78 8.94 5.17 -16.26
CA MET A 78 9.98 6.19 -16.14
C MET A 78 10.18 6.96 -17.45
N ALA A 79 10.15 6.28 -18.61
CA ALA A 79 10.23 6.93 -19.91
C ALA A 79 9.00 7.85 -20.15
N PHE A 80 7.80 7.38 -19.83
CA PHE A 80 6.57 8.16 -19.94
C PHE A 80 6.55 9.40 -19.03
N VAL A 81 6.98 9.24 -17.77
CA VAL A 81 7.05 10.34 -16.80
C VAL A 81 8.13 11.34 -17.18
N LYS A 82 9.27 10.89 -17.72
CA LYS A 82 10.34 11.76 -18.23
C LYS A 82 9.85 12.72 -19.32
N GLU A 83 8.92 12.28 -20.17
CA GLU A 83 8.31 13.11 -21.21
C GLU A 83 7.37 14.19 -20.64
N GLY A 84 7.15 14.22 -19.33
CA GLY A 84 6.34 15.22 -18.62
C GLY A 84 4.91 14.76 -18.36
N SER A 85 4.60 13.50 -18.64
CA SER A 85 3.29 12.93 -18.34
C SER A 85 3.20 12.44 -16.89
N SER A 86 2.03 12.49 -16.29
CA SER A 86 1.79 11.90 -14.96
C SER A 86 1.35 10.44 -15.10
N PHE A 87 1.72 9.60 -14.14
CA PHE A 87 1.31 8.19 -14.10
C PHE A 87 0.73 7.87 -12.71
N PRO A 88 -0.38 7.11 -12.62
CA PRO A 88 -0.96 6.75 -11.33
C PRO A 88 0.00 5.90 -10.49
N PRO A 89 -0.20 5.82 -9.15
CA PRO A 89 0.57 4.92 -8.30
C PRO A 89 0.51 3.48 -8.78
N ILE A 90 1.61 2.74 -8.60
CA ILE A 90 1.74 1.36 -9.08
C ILE A 90 2.13 0.48 -7.92
N GLU A 91 1.34 -0.57 -7.71
CA GLU A 91 1.68 -1.64 -6.78
C GLU A 91 2.65 -2.61 -7.46
N VAL A 92 3.80 -2.84 -6.84
CA VAL A 92 4.83 -3.79 -7.30
C VAL A 92 5.47 -4.49 -6.11
N GLU A 93 6.02 -5.67 -6.33
CA GLU A 93 6.87 -6.34 -5.34
C GLU A 93 8.31 -5.85 -5.43
N MET A 94 8.84 -5.38 -4.30
CA MET A 94 10.21 -4.94 -4.13
C MET A 94 11.02 -5.95 -3.32
N GLN A 95 12.19 -6.34 -3.82
CA GLN A 95 13.13 -7.21 -3.14
C GLN A 95 14.07 -6.40 -2.24
N ILE A 96 14.08 -6.74 -0.96
CA ILE A 96 14.94 -6.13 0.05
C ILE A 96 16.18 -6.99 0.32
N LYS A 97 17.15 -6.47 1.08
CA LYS A 97 18.50 -7.06 1.21
C LYS A 97 18.53 -8.49 1.75
N ASN A 98 17.56 -8.85 2.59
CA ASN A 98 17.45 -10.20 3.13
C ASN A 98 16.83 -11.23 2.14
N GLY A 99 16.48 -10.80 0.92
CA GLY A 99 15.86 -11.63 -0.12
C GLY A 99 14.34 -11.71 -0.07
N GLN A 100 13.70 -11.10 0.93
CA GLN A 100 12.23 -11.02 1.01
C GLN A 100 11.69 -10.06 -0.06
N SER A 101 10.54 -10.41 -0.63
CA SER A 101 9.71 -9.50 -1.41
C SER A 101 8.68 -8.83 -0.50
N ILE A 102 8.61 -7.50 -0.54
CA ILE A 102 7.56 -6.71 0.12
C ILE A 102 6.71 -5.98 -0.94
N PRO A 103 5.39 -5.91 -0.77
CA PRO A 103 4.54 -5.13 -1.64
C PRO A 103 4.76 -3.63 -1.38
N VAL A 104 4.93 -2.85 -2.44
CA VAL A 104 5.11 -1.41 -2.36
C VAL A 104 4.27 -0.66 -3.38
N ASP A 105 3.78 0.50 -2.98
CA ASP A 105 3.20 1.49 -3.88
C ASP A 105 4.30 2.46 -4.32
N VAL A 106 4.49 2.59 -5.64
CA VAL A 106 5.49 3.47 -6.22
C VAL A 106 4.82 4.60 -6.98
N VAL A 107 5.19 5.83 -6.65
CA VAL A 107 4.84 7.03 -7.42
C VAL A 107 6.11 7.64 -7.99
N ILE A 108 6.09 8.00 -9.27
CA ILE A 108 7.24 8.51 -10.00
C ILE A 108 6.94 9.92 -10.48
N TYR A 109 7.85 10.84 -10.21
CA TYR A 109 7.78 12.25 -10.57
C TYR A 109 8.97 12.62 -11.45
N LYS A 110 8.75 13.57 -12.36
CA LYS A 110 9.82 14.21 -13.12
C LYS A 110 10.50 15.28 -12.27
N GLU A 111 11.83 15.28 -12.28
CA GLU A 111 12.67 16.36 -11.75
C GLU A 111 13.52 16.96 -12.87
N GLU A 112 14.12 18.13 -12.64
CA GLU A 112 14.97 18.81 -13.64
C GLU A 112 16.10 17.91 -14.17
N ASP A 113 16.79 17.20 -13.26
CA ASP A 113 17.95 16.37 -13.59
C ASP A 113 17.67 14.86 -13.58
N GLY A 114 16.40 14.45 -13.53
CA GLY A 114 16.07 13.02 -13.43
C GLY A 114 14.64 12.73 -13.00
N LEU A 115 14.51 11.76 -12.10
CA LEU A 115 13.23 11.27 -11.59
C LEU A 115 13.33 11.10 -10.08
N ALA A 116 12.27 11.48 -9.38
CA ALA A 116 12.05 11.13 -7.98
C ALA A 116 10.99 10.04 -7.89
N CYS A 117 11.26 9.03 -7.06
CA CYS A 117 10.34 7.97 -6.73
C CYS A 117 10.01 8.05 -5.24
N ILE A 118 8.72 8.05 -4.92
CA ILE A 118 8.24 7.82 -3.57
C ILE A 118 7.76 6.38 -3.50
N VAL A 119 8.29 5.63 -2.55
CA VAL A 119 7.99 4.21 -2.33
C VAL A 119 7.37 4.07 -0.95
N ARG A 120 6.16 3.48 -0.91
CA ARG A 120 5.43 3.21 0.32
C ARG A 120 5.32 1.72 0.53
N ASP A 121 5.81 1.25 1.67
CA ASP A 121 5.59 -0.13 2.10
C ASP A 121 4.12 -0.32 2.48
N VAL A 122 3.44 -1.23 1.78
CA VAL A 122 2.02 -1.55 2.01
C VAL A 122 1.83 -2.92 2.68
N THR A 123 2.90 -3.53 3.19
CA THR A 123 2.86 -4.83 3.88
C THR A 123 1.84 -4.87 5.01
N LEU A 124 1.80 -3.82 5.86
CA LEU A 124 0.84 -3.77 6.97
C LEU A 124 -0.60 -3.62 6.48
N LYS A 125 -0.83 -2.80 5.44
CA LYS A 125 -2.15 -2.60 4.82
C LYS A 125 -2.67 -3.93 4.27
N ASP A 126 -1.85 -4.66 3.53
CA ASP A 126 -2.21 -5.95 2.94
C ASP A 126 -2.46 -7.01 4.01
N LEU A 127 -1.62 -7.07 5.05
CA LEU A 127 -1.80 -7.98 6.17
C LEU A 127 -3.11 -7.72 6.92
N LEU A 128 -3.43 -6.45 7.19
CA LEU A 128 -4.67 -6.06 7.86
C LEU A 128 -5.89 -6.38 6.99
N LEU A 129 -5.81 -6.11 5.68
CA LEU A 129 -6.88 -6.43 4.75
C LEU A 129 -7.12 -7.95 4.68
N LYS A 130 -6.05 -8.74 4.58
CA LYS A 130 -6.13 -10.20 4.59
C LYS A 130 -6.74 -10.73 5.89
N LYS A 131 -6.26 -10.28 7.05
CA LYS A 131 -6.82 -10.65 8.36
C LYS A 131 -8.29 -10.28 8.47
N LYS A 132 -8.70 -9.11 7.96
CA LYS A 132 -10.10 -8.68 7.94
C LYS A 132 -10.97 -9.67 7.16
N TYR A 133 -10.51 -10.13 5.99
CA TYR A 133 -11.23 -11.13 5.20
C TYR A 133 -11.28 -12.50 5.90
N GLU A 134 -10.16 -12.96 6.45
CA GLU A 134 -10.10 -14.21 7.22
C GLU A 134 -11.08 -14.21 8.41
N TYR A 135 -11.13 -13.12 9.17
CA TYR A 135 -12.10 -12.97 10.25
C TYR A 135 -13.54 -12.89 9.74
N ALA A 136 -13.81 -12.14 8.67
CA ALA A 136 -15.16 -12.04 8.11
C ALA A 136 -15.68 -13.41 7.65
N GLU A 137 -14.83 -14.21 7.02
CA GLU A 137 -15.16 -15.58 6.61
C GLU A 137 -15.36 -16.51 7.80
N LEU A 138 -14.48 -16.44 8.81
CA LEU A 138 -14.63 -17.19 10.05
C LEU A 138 -15.95 -16.86 10.76
N TYR A 139 -16.26 -15.57 10.95
CA TYR A 139 -17.51 -15.15 11.58
C TYR A 139 -18.73 -15.60 10.78
N LYS A 140 -18.70 -15.45 9.44
CA LYS A 140 -19.77 -15.94 8.57
C LYS A 140 -19.99 -17.44 8.76
N ASN A 141 -18.92 -18.24 8.76
CA ASN A 141 -19.01 -19.68 8.94
C ASN A 141 -19.53 -20.06 10.34
N LEU A 142 -19.06 -19.39 11.39
CA LEU A 142 -19.53 -19.61 12.76
C LEU A 142 -21.03 -19.32 12.90
N VAL A 143 -21.49 -18.21 12.33
CA VAL A 143 -22.91 -17.82 12.38
C VAL A 143 -23.77 -18.76 11.55
N GLU A 144 -23.37 -19.06 10.31
CA GLU A 144 -24.17 -19.89 9.40
C GLU A 144 -24.28 -21.34 9.84
N HIS A 145 -23.27 -21.87 10.52
CA HIS A 145 -23.26 -23.26 11.01
C HIS A 145 -23.56 -23.37 12.51
N SER A 146 -23.92 -22.27 13.18
CA SER A 146 -24.39 -22.32 14.56
C SER A 146 -25.68 -23.14 14.67
N SER A 147 -25.77 -23.98 15.71
CA SER A 147 -26.99 -24.72 16.04
C SER A 147 -28.08 -23.84 16.68
N ALA A 148 -27.75 -22.59 17.03
CA ALA A 148 -28.72 -21.61 17.47
C ALA A 148 -29.27 -20.81 16.29
N MET A 149 -30.54 -20.41 16.37
CA MET A 149 -31.08 -19.37 15.50
C MET A 149 -30.36 -18.05 15.81
N ILE A 150 -29.75 -17.46 14.78
CA ILE A 150 -29.10 -16.15 14.87
C ILE A 150 -29.75 -15.25 13.83
N TYR A 151 -30.26 -14.10 14.27
CA TYR A 151 -30.84 -13.08 13.41
C TYR A 151 -30.33 -11.69 13.79
N VAL A 152 -30.41 -10.77 12.84
CA VAL A 152 -30.12 -9.34 13.03
C VAL A 152 -31.34 -8.57 12.56
N LEU A 153 -31.72 -7.56 13.33
CA LEU A 153 -32.83 -6.65 13.01
C LEU A 153 -32.29 -5.27 12.64
N ASP A 154 -33.00 -4.55 11.77
CA ASP A 154 -32.83 -3.11 11.63
C ASP A 154 -33.52 -2.34 12.78
N THR A 155 -33.46 -1.02 12.72
CA THR A 155 -34.09 -0.12 13.70
C THR A 155 -35.61 -0.21 13.74
N ASP A 156 -36.24 -0.70 12.66
CA ASP A 156 -37.69 -0.87 12.55
C ASP A 156 -38.12 -2.30 12.95
N GLY A 157 -37.19 -3.13 13.44
CA GLY A 157 -37.46 -4.51 13.86
C GLY A 157 -37.61 -5.51 12.71
N LYS A 158 -37.21 -5.14 11.49
CA LYS A 158 -37.24 -6.03 10.33
C LYS A 158 -35.98 -6.87 10.28
N ILE A 159 -36.11 -8.13 9.89
CA ILE A 159 -35.00 -9.06 9.78
C ILE A 159 -34.10 -8.65 8.62
N VAL A 160 -32.86 -8.22 8.91
CA VAL A 160 -31.85 -7.93 7.89
C VAL A 160 -30.95 -9.13 7.59
N PHE A 161 -30.89 -10.07 8.52
CA PHE A 161 -30.12 -11.31 8.38
C PHE A 161 -30.71 -12.39 9.28
N MET A 162 -30.69 -13.64 8.80
CA MET A 162 -30.93 -14.84 9.59
C MET A 162 -30.05 -15.97 9.08
N ASN A 163 -29.45 -16.73 9.99
CA ASN A 163 -28.58 -17.86 9.66
C ASN A 163 -29.37 -19.08 9.16
N ALA A 164 -28.67 -20.04 8.55
CA ALA A 164 -29.28 -21.25 7.99
C ALA A 164 -30.11 -22.06 9.00
N THR A 165 -29.71 -22.10 10.27
CA THR A 165 -30.48 -22.79 11.32
C THR A 165 -31.80 -22.09 11.60
N GLY A 166 -31.81 -20.76 11.70
CA GLY A 166 -33.04 -19.99 11.85
C GLY A 166 -34.04 -20.21 10.71
N ILE A 167 -33.55 -20.15 9.47
CA ILE A 167 -34.35 -20.39 8.27
C ILE A 167 -34.98 -21.80 8.30
N LYS A 168 -34.18 -22.82 8.64
CA LYS A 168 -34.67 -24.21 8.77
C LYS A 168 -35.67 -24.40 9.91
N MET A 169 -35.50 -23.69 11.02
CA MET A 169 -36.40 -23.79 12.18
C MET A 169 -37.74 -23.11 11.92
N LEU A 170 -37.73 -21.96 11.25
CA LEU A 170 -38.96 -21.24 10.88
C LEU A 170 -39.69 -21.87 9.69
N ASP A 171 -38.98 -22.63 8.85
CA ASP A 171 -39.51 -23.33 7.68
C ASP A 171 -40.08 -22.40 6.58
N TYR A 172 -39.45 -21.23 6.41
CA TYR A 172 -39.74 -20.28 5.34
C TYR A 172 -38.54 -20.14 4.40
N ALA A 173 -38.77 -19.69 3.16
CA ALA A 173 -37.67 -19.34 2.28
C ALA A 173 -36.95 -18.08 2.80
N LYS A 174 -35.63 -18.01 2.59
CA LYS A 174 -34.81 -16.85 3.02
C LYS A 174 -35.37 -15.51 2.54
N ASP A 175 -35.83 -15.47 1.29
CA ASP A 175 -36.35 -14.26 0.64
C ASP A 175 -37.73 -13.85 1.20
N GLU A 176 -38.43 -14.76 1.86
CA GLU A 176 -39.70 -14.48 2.55
C GLU A 176 -39.47 -13.99 3.98
N ILE A 177 -38.30 -14.24 4.57
CA ILE A 177 -37.93 -13.84 5.93
C ILE A 177 -37.26 -12.46 5.93
N VAL A 178 -36.29 -12.25 5.05
CA VAL A 178 -35.50 -11.01 5.04
C VAL A 178 -36.38 -9.82 4.62
N GLY A 179 -36.35 -8.75 5.41
CA GLY A 179 -37.16 -7.55 5.23
C GLY A 179 -38.51 -7.58 5.93
N GLN A 180 -38.92 -8.72 6.50
CA GLN A 180 -40.14 -8.83 7.28
C GLN A 180 -39.92 -8.50 8.76
N PRO A 181 -40.91 -7.92 9.46
CA PRO A 181 -40.88 -7.77 10.91
C PRO A 181 -40.69 -9.11 11.63
N LEU A 182 -39.77 -9.17 12.60
CA LEU A 182 -39.53 -10.41 13.37
C LEU A 182 -40.80 -10.92 14.07
N LEU A 183 -41.63 -10.01 14.56
CA LEU A 183 -42.87 -10.35 15.28
C LEU A 183 -43.86 -11.16 14.44
N ASN A 184 -43.76 -11.15 13.11
CA ASN A 184 -44.60 -11.98 12.25
C ASN A 184 -44.34 -13.48 12.43
N PHE A 185 -43.21 -13.86 13.03
CA PHE A 185 -42.75 -15.24 13.20
C PHE A 185 -42.69 -15.68 14.67
N ILE A 186 -43.15 -14.85 15.60
CA ILE A 186 -43.21 -15.13 17.04
C ILE A 186 -44.66 -15.37 17.43
N HIS A 187 -44.93 -16.31 18.34
CA HIS A 187 -46.29 -16.56 18.80
C HIS A 187 -46.82 -15.34 19.58
N PRO A 188 -48.08 -14.91 19.40
CA PRO A 188 -48.62 -13.70 20.06
C PRO A 188 -48.66 -13.71 21.59
N GLU A 189 -48.39 -14.86 22.21
CA GLU A 189 -48.41 -15.07 23.66
C GLU A 189 -47.01 -15.19 24.29
N ASP A 190 -45.94 -15.13 23.47
CA ASP A 190 -44.53 -15.04 23.91
C ASP A 190 -44.04 -13.57 23.93
#